data_AF-A0A8J2Q0Q5-F1
#
_entry.id   AF-A0A8J2Q0Q5-F1
#
_cell.length_a   1.000
_cell.length_b   1.000
_cell.length_c   1.000
_cell.angle_alpha   90.00
_cell.angle_beta   90.00
_cell.angle_gamma   90.00
#
_symmetry.space_group_name_H-M   'P 1'
#
loop_
_entity.id
_entity.type
_entity.pdbx_description
1 polymer ?
#
loop_
_entity_poly.entity_id
_entity_poly.type
_entity_poly.pdbx_seq_one_letter_code
_entity_poly.pdbx_strand_id
1 'polypeptide(L)'
;MKYEKWKERLIHFVLQLSLQKIIRRNKRAFDLAQIESNLEEEEEHRIRWELLRIADPIGLQDKICLDKCNENLRLGLDMVKAHIAFGVINVPSVEDESDLKLFCRLDDEHSRCLSNCGFMIQYNMNDYICKDHYQEMIYLLPCYRHVISMLRRECGAKRCGTYTNNDNTTIDNANRCRLLLCNVECTTNVLIRHCTNEYGQKAARFIRNYTSQQVSFWMEGLIKELNDTMRNPMITIPPLCSRLICHNSQCLL
;
A
#
# COMPACT_ATOMS: atom_id res chain seq x y z
N MET A 1 -50.79 -41.46 9.19
CA MET A 1 -50.12 -40.15 9.08
C MET A 1 -48.65 -40.09 9.50
N LYS A 2 -48.11 -40.97 10.39
CA LYS A 2 -46.67 -40.92 10.74
C LYS A 2 -45.75 -41.52 9.66
N TYR A 3 -46.18 -42.55 8.93
CA TYR A 3 -45.33 -43.28 7.98
C TYR A 3 -44.95 -42.53 6.70
N GLU A 4 -45.82 -41.64 6.18
CA GLU A 4 -45.54 -40.88 4.95
C GLU A 4 -44.46 -39.80 5.17
N LYS A 5 -44.46 -39.18 6.36
CA LYS A 5 -43.48 -38.15 6.73
C LYS A 5 -42.03 -38.68 6.81
N TRP A 6 -41.87 -39.99 7.08
CA TRP A 6 -40.56 -40.65 7.05
C TRP A 6 -40.10 -40.96 5.62
N LYS A 7 -41.02 -41.30 4.71
CA LYS A 7 -40.69 -41.53 3.30
C LYS A 7 -40.21 -40.26 2.61
N GLU A 8 -40.86 -39.12 2.85
CA GLU A 8 -40.42 -37.83 2.28
C GLU A 8 -39.04 -37.42 2.80
N ARG A 9 -38.75 -37.61 4.09
CA ARG A 9 -37.42 -37.33 4.67
C ARG A 9 -36.33 -38.25 4.12
N LEU A 10 -36.64 -39.53 3.93
CA LEU A 10 -35.71 -40.50 3.33
C LEU A 10 -35.43 -40.16 1.85
N ILE A 11 -36.46 -39.78 1.08
CA ILE A 11 -36.30 -39.37 -0.32
C ILE A 11 -35.46 -38.09 -0.41
N HIS A 12 -35.71 -37.10 0.45
CA HIS A 12 -34.92 -35.87 0.50
C HIS A 12 -33.45 -36.13 0.88
N PHE A 13 -33.20 -37.02 1.85
CA PHE A 13 -31.86 -37.39 2.27
C PHE A 13 -31.10 -38.18 1.18
N VAL A 14 -31.78 -39.10 0.48
CA VAL A 14 -31.21 -39.86 -0.64
C VAL A 14 -30.93 -38.96 -1.86
N LEU A 15 -31.78 -37.97 -2.13
CA LEU A 15 -31.54 -36.95 -3.16
C LEU A 15 -30.34 -36.05 -2.81
N GLN A 16 -30.17 -35.69 -1.53
CA GLN A 16 -29.03 -34.89 -1.08
C GLN A 16 -27.70 -35.65 -1.20
N LEU A 17 -27.70 -36.94 -0.82
CA LEU A 17 -26.55 -37.83 -0.96
C LEU A 17 -26.21 -38.15 -2.42
N SER A 18 -27.22 -38.27 -3.28
CA SER A 18 -27.00 -38.51 -4.72
C SER A 18 -26.48 -37.27 -5.43
N LEU A 19 -26.97 -36.06 -5.10
CA LEU A 19 -26.41 -34.79 -5.58
C LEU A 19 -24.95 -34.60 -5.16
N GLN A 20 -24.60 -34.88 -3.90
CA GLN A 20 -23.21 -34.83 -3.44
C GLN A 20 -22.32 -35.85 -4.16
N LYS A 21 -22.83 -37.06 -4.46
CA LYS A 21 -22.11 -38.07 -5.24
C LYS A 21 -21.95 -37.69 -6.72
N ILE A 22 -22.94 -37.03 -7.32
CA ILE A 22 -22.89 -36.57 -8.72
C ILE A 22 -21.87 -35.42 -8.87
N ILE A 23 -21.83 -34.49 -7.92
CA ILE A 23 -20.84 -33.40 -7.90
C ILE A 23 -19.41 -33.94 -7.74
N ARG A 24 -19.21 -34.99 -6.91
CA ARG A 24 -17.91 -35.67 -6.76
C ARG A 24 -17.48 -36.48 -7.98
N ARG A 25 -18.41 -36.99 -8.80
CA ARG A 25 -18.08 -37.81 -9.98
C ARG A 25 -17.63 -37.03 -11.21
N ASN A 26 -17.97 -35.74 -11.31
CA ASN A 26 -17.67 -34.92 -12.49
C ASN A 26 -16.46 -33.98 -12.34
N LYS A 27 -15.77 -34.00 -11.19
CA LYS A 27 -14.55 -33.21 -10.98
C LYS A 27 -13.33 -34.09 -11.23
N ARG A 28 -12.39 -33.64 -12.07
CA ARG A 28 -11.16 -34.38 -12.35
C ARG A 28 -10.36 -34.47 -11.04
N ALA A 29 -9.51 -35.50 -10.90
CA ALA A 29 -8.70 -35.69 -9.69
C ALA A 29 -7.87 -34.44 -9.31
N PHE A 30 -7.44 -33.67 -10.31
CA PHE A 30 -6.77 -32.38 -10.11
C PHE A 30 -7.70 -31.29 -9.54
N ASP A 31 -8.95 -31.20 -9.99
CA ASP A 31 -9.92 -30.24 -9.46
C ASP A 31 -10.28 -30.57 -8.01
N LEU A 32 -10.31 -31.86 -7.65
CA LEU A 32 -10.53 -32.32 -6.29
C LEU A 32 -9.32 -32.02 -5.38
N ALA A 33 -8.11 -32.30 -5.84
CA ALA A 33 -6.88 -31.96 -5.12
C ALA A 33 -6.73 -30.45 -4.89
N GLN A 34 -7.13 -29.63 -5.88
CA GLN A 34 -7.13 -28.18 -5.73
C GLN A 34 -8.18 -27.69 -4.75
N ILE A 35 -9.37 -28.30 -4.72
CA ILE A 35 -10.39 -27.99 -3.72
C ILE A 35 -9.94 -28.41 -2.32
N GLU A 36 -9.33 -29.59 -2.17
CA GLU A 36 -8.80 -30.06 -0.88
C GLU A 36 -7.68 -29.15 -0.38
N SER A 37 -6.74 -28.75 -1.24
CA SER A 37 -5.68 -27.80 -0.90
C SER A 37 -6.23 -26.44 -0.45
N ASN A 38 -7.25 -25.91 -1.14
CA ASN A 38 -7.87 -24.65 -0.76
C ASN A 38 -8.61 -24.77 0.58
N LEU A 39 -9.26 -25.90 0.84
CA LEU A 39 -9.96 -26.16 2.11
C LEU A 39 -8.97 -26.33 3.27
N GLU A 40 -7.81 -26.95 3.04
CA GLU A 40 -6.74 -27.05 4.03
C GLU A 40 -6.16 -25.67 4.38
N GLU A 41 -5.90 -24.81 3.38
CA GLU A 41 -5.47 -23.43 3.62
C GLU A 41 -6.53 -22.63 4.40
N GLU A 42 -7.82 -22.78 4.06
CA GLU A 42 -8.91 -22.15 4.82
C GLU A 42 -8.98 -22.63 6.27
N GLU A 43 -8.77 -23.93 6.52
CA GLU A 43 -8.77 -24.53 7.86
C GLU A 43 -7.56 -24.07 8.68
N GLU A 44 -6.35 -24.04 8.08
CA GLU A 44 -5.14 -23.48 8.72
C GLU A 44 -5.31 -22.01 9.08
N HIS A 45 -5.89 -21.21 8.18
CA HIS A 45 -6.23 -19.83 8.48
C HIS A 45 -7.20 -19.75 9.66
N ARG A 46 -8.25 -20.58 9.67
CA ARG A 46 -9.25 -20.64 10.75
C ARG A 46 -8.60 -20.93 12.11
N ILE A 47 -7.75 -21.95 12.17
CA ILE A 47 -7.02 -22.36 13.39
C ILE A 47 -6.07 -21.25 13.84
N ARG A 48 -5.36 -20.60 12.91
CA ARG A 48 -4.47 -19.47 13.21
C ARG A 48 -5.25 -18.29 13.80
N TRP A 49 -6.42 -17.96 13.25
CA TRP A 49 -7.30 -16.91 13.77
C TRP A 49 -7.87 -17.26 15.15
N GLU A 50 -8.22 -18.53 15.41
CA GLU A 50 -8.66 -18.99 16.73
C GLU A 50 -7.56 -18.94 17.78
N LEU A 51 -6.33 -19.35 17.44
CA LEU A 51 -5.17 -19.26 18.33
C LEU A 51 -4.84 -17.81 18.70
N LEU A 52 -4.88 -16.90 17.72
CA LEU A 52 -4.66 -15.47 17.99
C LEU A 52 -5.80 -14.84 18.79
N ARG A 53 -7.05 -15.33 18.67
CA ARG A 53 -8.20 -14.86 19.46
C ARG A 53 -8.02 -15.12 20.96
N ILE A 54 -7.35 -16.22 21.29
CA ILE A 54 -7.05 -16.61 22.67
C ILE A 54 -5.86 -15.81 23.22
N ALA A 55 -4.87 -15.51 22.40
CA ALA A 55 -3.63 -14.86 22.81
C ALA A 55 -3.72 -13.33 22.90
N ASP A 56 -4.39 -12.68 21.94
CA ASP A 56 -4.57 -11.22 21.89
C ASP A 56 -5.86 -10.86 21.14
N PRO A 57 -7.02 -10.84 21.82
CA PRO A 57 -8.30 -10.56 21.19
C PRO A 57 -8.41 -9.13 20.63
N ILE A 58 -7.64 -8.16 21.16
CA ILE A 58 -7.65 -6.77 20.70
C ILE A 58 -6.83 -6.66 19.42
N GLY A 59 -5.58 -7.14 19.41
CA GLY A 59 -4.75 -7.16 18.21
C GLY A 59 -5.35 -8.01 17.08
N LEU A 60 -6.13 -9.04 17.41
CA LEU A 60 -6.90 -9.79 16.42
C LEU A 60 -7.98 -8.94 15.76
N GLN A 61 -8.74 -8.20 16.56
CA GLN A 61 -9.83 -7.36 16.08
C GLN A 61 -9.29 -6.24 15.19
N ASP A 62 -8.17 -5.63 15.58
CA ASP A 62 -7.47 -4.60 14.81
C ASP A 62 -6.99 -5.16 13.46
N LYS A 63 -6.45 -6.38 13.46
CA LYS A 63 -6.00 -7.05 12.24
C LYS A 63 -7.15 -7.40 11.29
N ILE A 64 -8.26 -7.92 11.82
CA ILE A 64 -9.46 -8.18 11.02
C ILE A 64 -10.01 -6.87 10.43
N CYS A 65 -10.02 -5.79 11.21
CA CYS A 65 -10.47 -4.48 10.76
C CYS A 65 -9.58 -3.94 9.64
N LEU A 66 -8.25 -4.02 9.82
CA LEU A 66 -7.26 -3.63 8.83
C LEU A 66 -7.40 -4.43 7.54
N ASP A 67 -7.50 -5.77 7.64
CA ASP A 67 -7.64 -6.66 6.48
C ASP A 67 -8.92 -6.33 5.70
N LYS A 68 -10.02 -6.05 6.40
CA LYS A 68 -11.28 -5.63 5.77
C LYS A 68 -11.17 -4.28 5.06
N CYS A 69 -10.53 -3.29 5.69
CA CYS A 69 -10.33 -1.99 5.04
C CYS A 69 -9.47 -2.14 3.78
N ASN A 70 -8.37 -2.90 3.87
CA ASN A 70 -7.48 -3.16 2.75
C ASN A 70 -8.16 -3.94 1.62
N GLU A 71 -9.01 -4.91 1.95
CA GLU A 71 -9.78 -5.66 0.97
C GLU A 71 -10.77 -4.77 0.21
N ASN A 72 -11.49 -3.90 0.91
CA ASN A 72 -12.41 -2.95 0.28
C ASN A 72 -11.67 -1.99 -0.67
N LEU A 73 -10.51 -1.48 -0.26
CA LEU A 73 -9.68 -0.65 -1.12
C LEU A 73 -9.21 -1.43 -2.36
N ARG A 74 -8.74 -2.67 -2.18
CA ARG A 74 -8.28 -3.52 -3.29
C ARG A 74 -9.39 -3.75 -4.32
N LEU A 75 -10.59 -4.11 -3.85
CA LEU A 75 -11.76 -4.31 -4.72
C LEU A 75 -12.16 -3.01 -5.44
N GLY A 76 -12.05 -1.86 -4.78
CA GLY A 76 -12.28 -0.56 -5.41
C GLY A 76 -11.23 -0.22 -6.48
N LEU A 77 -9.96 -0.53 -6.22
CA LEU A 77 -8.86 -0.26 -7.15
C LEU A 77 -8.92 -1.13 -8.42
N ASP A 78 -9.57 -2.30 -8.39
CA ASP A 78 -9.85 -3.10 -9.60
C ASP A 78 -10.73 -2.33 -10.61
N MET A 79 -11.45 -1.29 -10.16
CA MET A 79 -12.27 -0.41 -11.01
C MET A 79 -11.49 0.80 -11.57
N VAL A 80 -10.25 1.03 -11.10
CA VAL A 80 -9.39 2.13 -11.54
C VAL A 80 -8.37 1.57 -12.51
N LYS A 81 -8.13 2.23 -13.65
CA LYS A 81 -7.00 1.82 -14.51
C LYS A 81 -5.71 2.23 -13.84
N ALA A 82 -5.16 1.29 -13.07
CA ALA A 82 -3.91 1.51 -12.38
C ALA A 82 -2.73 0.81 -13.04
N HIS A 83 -1.61 1.51 -13.20
CA HIS A 83 -0.35 0.83 -13.48
C HIS A 83 0.26 0.33 -12.16
N ILE A 84 1.26 -0.56 -12.18
CA ILE A 84 2.05 -0.88 -10.97
C ILE A 84 2.73 0.41 -10.46
N ALA A 85 2.47 0.81 -9.22
CA ALA A 85 3.04 2.00 -8.59
C ALA A 85 4.57 2.04 -8.74
N PHE A 86 5.12 3.26 -8.82
CA PHE A 86 6.56 3.46 -8.88
C PHE A 86 7.21 2.89 -7.62
N GLY A 87 8.37 2.24 -7.75
CA GLY A 87 9.15 1.91 -6.57
C GLY A 87 9.41 3.17 -5.74
N VAL A 88 9.42 3.06 -4.42
CA VAL A 88 9.88 4.07 -3.43
C VAL A 88 9.05 5.36 -3.34
N ILE A 89 8.71 5.99 -4.47
CA ILE A 89 7.93 7.23 -4.54
C ILE A 89 6.55 6.82 -5.02
N ASN A 90 5.63 6.53 -4.11
CA ASN A 90 4.30 5.99 -4.40
C ASN A 90 3.37 7.04 -5.06
N VAL A 91 3.68 7.49 -6.27
CA VAL A 91 2.75 8.30 -7.05
C VAL A 91 1.56 7.40 -7.45
N PRO A 92 0.32 7.85 -7.27
CA PRO A 92 -0.86 7.12 -7.69
C PRO A 92 -0.73 6.85 -9.17
N SER A 93 -0.97 5.59 -9.45
CA SER A 93 -0.69 5.04 -10.75
C SER A 93 -2.02 5.04 -11.47
N VAL A 94 -2.43 6.18 -12.01
CA VAL A 94 -3.75 6.38 -12.66
C VAL A 94 -3.55 6.91 -14.07
N GLU A 95 -4.44 6.56 -15.01
CA GLU A 95 -4.26 6.95 -16.42
C GLU A 95 -4.78 8.35 -16.76
N ASP A 96 -5.87 8.78 -16.11
CA ASP A 96 -6.56 10.04 -16.40
C ASP A 96 -7.23 10.68 -15.16
N GLU A 97 -7.87 11.83 -15.37
CA GLU A 97 -8.57 12.59 -14.32
C GLU A 97 -9.73 11.80 -13.69
N SER A 98 -10.46 11.01 -14.49
CA SER A 98 -11.60 10.24 -14.00
C SER A 98 -11.14 9.11 -13.07
N ASP A 99 -10.05 8.44 -13.44
CA ASP A 99 -9.37 7.46 -12.61
C ASP A 99 -8.81 8.10 -11.33
N LEU A 100 -8.18 9.28 -11.42
CA LEU A 100 -7.68 10.01 -10.25
C LEU A 100 -8.82 10.39 -9.29
N LYS A 101 -9.96 10.81 -9.82
CA LYS A 101 -11.15 11.14 -9.01
C LYS A 101 -11.67 9.93 -8.25
N LEU A 102 -11.78 8.79 -8.93
CA LEU A 102 -12.22 7.55 -8.29
C LEU A 102 -11.20 7.07 -7.25
N PHE A 103 -9.91 7.10 -7.60
CA PHE A 103 -8.81 6.78 -6.69
C PHE A 103 -8.88 7.60 -5.40
N CYS A 104 -8.99 8.93 -5.51
CA CYS A 104 -9.03 9.81 -4.34
C CYS A 104 -10.27 9.58 -3.47
N ARG A 105 -11.40 9.21 -4.06
CA ARG A 105 -12.59 8.83 -3.29
C ARG A 105 -12.38 7.53 -2.52
N LEU A 106 -11.80 6.52 -3.16
CA LEU A 106 -11.51 5.23 -2.52
C LEU A 106 -10.48 5.37 -1.40
N ASP A 107 -9.47 6.22 -1.60
CA ASP A 107 -8.44 6.53 -0.60
C ASP A 107 -9.03 7.25 0.63
N ASP A 108 -9.97 8.18 0.44
CA ASP A 108 -10.69 8.83 1.55
C ASP A 108 -11.62 7.84 2.29
N GLU A 109 -12.32 6.95 1.56
CA GLU A 109 -13.15 5.89 2.16
C GLU A 109 -12.29 4.90 2.96
N HIS A 110 -11.11 4.52 2.44
CA HIS A 110 -10.14 3.68 3.14
C HIS A 110 -9.57 4.37 4.37
N SER A 111 -9.22 5.64 4.25
CA SER A 111 -8.72 6.46 5.36
C SER A 111 -9.73 6.55 6.51
N ARG A 112 -11.00 6.77 6.19
CA ARG A 112 -12.08 6.75 7.19
C ARG A 112 -12.25 5.37 7.81
N CYS A 113 -12.13 4.31 7.03
CA CYS A 113 -12.18 2.93 7.53
C CYS A 113 -11.05 2.69 8.55
N LEU A 114 -9.81 3.05 8.22
CA LEU A 114 -8.65 2.91 9.11
C LEU A 114 -8.80 3.74 10.39
N SER A 115 -9.26 4.98 10.27
CA SER A 115 -9.52 5.85 11.42
C SER A 115 -10.58 5.25 12.35
N ASN A 116 -11.64 4.67 11.80
CA ASN A 116 -12.67 3.96 12.59
C ASN A 116 -12.12 2.70 13.27
N CYS A 117 -11.11 2.06 12.69
CA CYS A 117 -10.38 0.95 13.31
C CYS A 117 -9.35 1.42 14.37
N GLY A 118 -9.17 2.73 14.58
CA GLY A 118 -8.20 3.28 15.54
C GLY A 118 -6.76 3.44 15.01
N PHE A 119 -6.53 3.22 13.71
CA PHE A 119 -5.22 3.45 13.11
C PHE A 119 -4.99 4.93 12.81
N MET A 120 -3.80 5.44 13.14
CA MET A 120 -3.36 6.74 12.68
C MET A 120 -2.74 6.63 11.29
N ILE A 121 -3.25 7.43 10.36
CA ILE A 121 -2.74 7.48 8.99
C ILE A 121 -1.54 8.40 8.98
N GLN A 122 -0.39 7.86 8.56
CA GLN A 122 0.82 8.65 8.37
C GLN A 122 0.72 9.46 7.08
N TYR A 123 1.42 10.60 7.07
CA TYR A 123 1.54 11.44 5.88
C TYR A 123 2.03 10.61 4.67
N ASN A 124 1.21 10.59 3.62
CA ASN A 124 1.43 9.77 2.44
C ASN A 124 1.15 10.58 1.15
N MET A 125 1.58 10.01 0.02
CA MET A 125 1.48 10.66 -1.29
C MET A 125 0.03 10.80 -1.77
N ASN A 126 -0.85 9.88 -1.38
CA ASN A 126 -2.25 9.91 -1.78
C ASN A 126 -2.93 11.11 -1.15
N ASP A 127 -2.74 11.34 0.16
CA ASP A 127 -3.24 12.51 0.86
C ASP A 127 -2.72 13.81 0.25
N TYR A 128 -1.40 13.90 0.01
CA TYR A 128 -0.78 15.06 -0.62
C TYR A 128 -1.44 15.40 -1.97
N ILE A 129 -1.73 14.38 -2.77
CA ILE A 129 -2.35 14.57 -4.09
C ILE A 129 -3.83 14.87 -3.97
N CYS A 130 -4.58 14.06 -3.23
CA CYS A 130 -6.03 14.08 -3.24
C CYS A 130 -6.61 15.27 -2.47
N LYS A 131 -5.91 15.75 -1.44
CA LYS A 131 -6.36 16.88 -0.61
C LYS A 131 -5.82 18.22 -1.13
N ASP A 132 -4.53 18.28 -1.40
CA ASP A 132 -3.84 19.57 -1.59
C ASP A 132 -3.42 19.84 -3.04
N HIS A 133 -3.15 18.78 -3.81
CA HIS A 133 -2.50 18.90 -5.13
C HIS A 133 -3.26 18.24 -6.29
N TYR A 134 -4.58 18.11 -6.19
CA TYR A 134 -5.38 17.35 -7.15
C TYR A 134 -5.28 17.93 -8.57
N GLN A 135 -5.43 19.25 -8.71
CA GLN A 135 -5.36 19.96 -9.99
C GLN A 135 -3.95 19.92 -10.60
N GLU A 136 -2.93 20.05 -9.77
CA GLU A 136 -1.53 19.97 -10.22
C GLU A 136 -1.22 18.56 -10.73
N MET A 137 -1.71 17.52 -10.04
CA MET A 137 -1.55 16.14 -10.49
C MET A 137 -2.24 15.90 -11.83
N ILE A 138 -3.49 16.34 -12.03
CA ILE A 138 -4.20 16.21 -13.33
C ILE A 138 -3.34 16.76 -14.47
N TYR A 139 -2.75 17.94 -14.26
CA TYR A 139 -1.87 18.56 -15.25
C TYR A 139 -0.62 17.73 -15.52
N LEU A 140 -0.06 17.03 -14.52
CA LEU A 140 1.19 16.26 -14.62
C LEU A 140 1.01 14.79 -15.04
N LEU A 141 -0.20 14.24 -14.95
CA LEU A 141 -0.51 12.84 -15.28
C LEU A 141 0.01 12.38 -16.64
N PRO A 142 -0.16 13.14 -17.75
CA PRO A 142 0.35 12.73 -19.06
C PRO A 142 1.86 12.44 -19.05
N CYS A 143 2.66 13.23 -18.33
CA CYS A 143 4.10 12.96 -18.19
C CYS A 143 4.35 11.65 -17.44
N TYR A 144 3.77 11.49 -16.24
CA TYR A 144 3.99 10.31 -15.41
C TYR A 144 3.58 9.02 -16.12
N ARG A 145 2.45 9.05 -16.84
CA ARG A 145 1.98 7.94 -17.68
C ARG A 145 2.98 7.60 -18.77
N HIS A 146 3.52 8.61 -19.46
CA HIS A 146 4.47 8.40 -20.55
C HIS A 146 5.78 7.74 -20.07
N VAL A 147 6.30 8.16 -18.91
CA VAL A 147 7.63 7.74 -18.44
C VAL A 147 7.64 6.52 -17.54
N ILE A 148 6.47 5.96 -17.20
CA ILE A 148 6.36 4.92 -16.18
C ILE A 148 7.21 3.67 -16.49
N SER A 149 7.25 3.26 -17.74
CA SER A 149 8.03 2.09 -18.15
C SER A 149 9.53 2.34 -18.09
N MET A 150 9.98 3.57 -18.34
CA MET A 150 11.38 3.99 -18.21
C MET A 150 11.78 4.08 -16.74
N LEU A 151 10.95 4.69 -15.89
CA LEU A 151 11.20 4.81 -14.46
C LEU A 151 11.37 3.42 -13.80
N ARG A 152 10.56 2.43 -14.15
CA ARG A 152 10.72 1.05 -13.64
C ARG A 152 12.00 0.35 -14.11
N ARG A 153 12.51 0.72 -15.28
CA ARG A 153 13.73 0.11 -15.86
C ARG A 153 14.99 0.76 -15.32
N GLU A 154 14.97 2.08 -15.15
CA GLU A 154 16.16 2.88 -14.88
C GLU A 154 16.34 3.24 -13.40
N CYS A 155 15.26 3.30 -12.62
CA CYS A 155 15.26 3.72 -11.23
C CYS A 155 14.82 2.60 -10.27
N GLY A 156 14.82 2.87 -8.96
CA GLY A 156 14.43 1.90 -7.95
C GLY A 156 15.57 0.99 -7.49
N ALA A 157 15.21 -0.20 -7.00
CA ALA A 157 16.12 -1.08 -6.28
C ALA A 157 17.36 -1.51 -7.09
N LYS A 158 17.21 -1.69 -8.40
CA LYS A 158 18.33 -2.06 -9.29
C LYS A 158 19.43 -1.02 -9.35
N ARG A 159 19.10 0.26 -9.16
CA ARG A 159 20.05 1.38 -9.25
C ARG A 159 20.44 1.92 -7.89
N CYS A 160 19.47 2.11 -7.00
CA CYS A 160 19.67 2.78 -5.73
C CYS A 160 19.84 1.81 -4.54
N GLY A 161 19.45 0.54 -4.70
CA GLY A 161 19.40 -0.46 -3.63
C GLY A 161 17.99 -0.67 -3.07
N THR A 162 17.79 -1.81 -2.41
CA THR A 162 16.52 -2.19 -1.78
C THR A 162 16.33 -1.46 -0.45
N TYR A 163 15.07 -1.16 -0.13
CA TYR A 163 14.70 -0.74 1.23
C TYR A 163 14.71 -1.99 2.11
N THR A 164 15.56 -2.00 3.13
CA THR A 164 15.49 -2.99 4.20
C THR A 164 14.39 -2.61 5.18
N ASN A 165 13.74 -3.59 5.80
CA ASN A 165 12.87 -3.35 6.95
C ASN A 165 13.76 -2.83 8.08
N ASN A 166 13.44 -1.63 8.55
CA ASN A 166 14.32 -0.82 9.37
C ASN A 166 13.64 -0.54 10.70
N ASP A 167 14.39 -0.70 11.79
CA ASP A 167 14.03 -0.17 13.10
C ASP A 167 14.08 1.37 13.04
N ASN A 168 13.34 2.08 13.89
CA ASN A 168 13.31 3.56 13.95
C ASN A 168 14.64 4.18 14.46
N THR A 169 15.80 3.68 14.02
CA THR A 169 17.12 4.16 14.44
C THR A 169 17.64 5.29 13.54
N THR A 170 18.56 6.09 14.06
CA THR A 170 19.19 7.19 13.31
C THR A 170 19.97 6.69 12.08
N ILE A 171 20.64 5.54 12.19
CA ILE A 171 21.41 4.92 11.08
C ILE A 171 20.45 4.49 9.96
N ASP A 172 19.32 3.91 10.33
CA ASP A 172 18.33 3.44 9.38
C ASP A 172 17.63 4.58 8.65
N ASN A 173 17.33 5.68 9.35
CA ASN A 173 16.78 6.87 8.72
C ASN A 173 17.79 7.56 7.79
N ALA A 174 19.08 7.56 8.14
CA ALA A 174 20.13 8.03 7.23
C ALA A 174 20.20 7.18 5.95
N ASN A 175 20.09 5.85 6.08
CA ASN A 175 20.03 4.93 4.94
C ASN A 175 18.77 5.14 4.08
N ARG A 176 17.60 5.35 4.70
CA ARG A 176 16.35 5.69 4.00
C ARG A 176 16.50 6.97 3.18
N CYS A 177 17.05 8.03 3.76
CA CYS A 177 17.30 9.28 3.05
C CYS A 177 18.32 9.12 1.92
N ARG A 178 19.36 8.29 2.08
CA ARG A 178 20.31 7.96 1.01
C ARG A 178 19.62 7.30 -0.19
N LEU A 179 18.80 6.29 0.07
CA LEU A 179 18.04 5.58 -0.97
C LEU A 179 17.05 6.53 -1.65
N LEU A 180 16.34 7.34 -0.87
CA LEU A 180 15.32 8.26 -1.37
C LEU A 180 15.94 9.35 -2.24
N LEU A 181 17.08 9.92 -1.83
CA LEU A 181 17.83 10.91 -2.62
C LEU A 181 18.24 10.36 -3.98
N CYS A 182 18.82 9.14 -4.02
CA CYS A 182 19.17 8.49 -5.28
C CYS A 182 17.94 8.27 -6.18
N ASN A 183 16.81 7.84 -5.61
CA ASN A 183 15.59 7.62 -6.37
C ASN A 183 15.02 8.92 -6.93
N VAL A 184 14.97 9.99 -6.12
CA VAL A 184 14.49 11.31 -6.56
C VAL A 184 15.37 11.90 -7.66
N GLU A 185 16.70 11.76 -7.55
CA GLU A 185 17.63 12.20 -8.59
C GLU A 185 17.43 11.41 -9.89
N CYS A 186 17.31 10.08 -9.81
CA CYS A 186 17.03 9.24 -10.97
C CYS A 186 15.71 9.61 -11.64
N THR A 187 14.64 9.73 -10.85
CA THR A 187 13.29 10.08 -11.32
C THR A 187 13.29 11.47 -11.96
N THR A 188 13.98 12.45 -11.37
CA THR A 188 14.14 13.79 -11.95
C THR A 188 14.74 13.72 -13.35
N ASN A 189 15.82 12.96 -13.53
CA ASN A 189 16.52 12.85 -14.80
C ASN A 189 15.64 12.20 -15.88
N VAL A 190 14.89 11.14 -15.53
CA VAL A 190 13.98 10.48 -16.47
C VAL A 190 12.83 11.42 -16.86
N LEU A 191 12.22 12.12 -15.90
CA LEU A 191 11.12 13.06 -16.18
C LEU A 191 11.57 14.19 -17.12
N ILE A 192 12.70 14.83 -16.84
CA ILE A 192 13.23 15.91 -17.68
C ILE A 192 13.56 15.43 -19.08
N ARG A 193 14.16 14.22 -19.19
CA ARG A 193 14.58 13.66 -20.48
C ARG A 193 13.40 13.29 -21.37
N HIS A 194 12.30 12.79 -20.80
CA HIS A 194 11.23 12.16 -21.58
C HIS A 194 9.93 12.97 -21.65
N CYS A 195 9.69 13.93 -20.76
CA CYS A 195 8.45 14.72 -20.75
C CYS A 195 8.58 16.13 -21.34
N THR A 196 9.60 16.42 -22.15
CA THR A 196 10.05 17.79 -22.52
C THR A 196 10.60 18.57 -21.32
N ASN A 197 11.58 19.46 -21.54
CA ASN A 197 12.40 20.01 -20.45
C ASN A 197 11.57 20.78 -19.40
N GLU A 198 10.69 21.71 -19.81
CA GLU A 198 9.91 22.51 -18.85
C GLU A 198 8.87 21.67 -18.10
N TYR A 199 8.13 20.83 -18.82
CA TYR A 199 7.06 20.02 -18.23
C TYR A 199 7.63 18.90 -17.34
N GLY A 200 8.73 18.26 -17.76
CA GLY A 200 9.50 17.33 -16.94
C GLY A 200 10.10 17.97 -15.69
N GLN A 201 10.54 19.24 -15.75
CA GLN A 201 10.97 19.98 -14.56
C GLN A 201 9.82 20.24 -13.57
N LYS A 202 8.62 20.59 -14.06
CA LYS A 202 7.43 20.75 -13.20
C LYS A 202 7.08 19.42 -12.51
N ALA A 203 7.04 18.32 -13.28
CA ALA A 203 6.80 16.98 -12.74
C ALA A 203 7.88 16.55 -11.72
N ALA A 204 9.15 16.86 -11.98
CA ALA A 204 10.23 16.55 -11.04
C ALA A 204 10.13 17.40 -9.75
N ARG A 205 9.76 18.68 -9.86
CA ARG A 205 9.56 19.57 -8.71
C ARG A 205 8.43 19.07 -7.82
N PHE A 206 7.33 18.62 -8.40
CA PHE A 206 6.20 18.03 -7.67
C PHE A 206 6.65 16.88 -6.75
N ILE A 207 7.39 15.93 -7.31
CA ILE A 207 7.94 14.79 -6.55
C ILE A 207 8.92 15.25 -5.46
N ARG A 208 9.79 16.22 -5.77
CA ARG A 208 10.74 16.76 -4.80
C ARG A 208 10.03 17.44 -3.62
N ASN A 209 9.00 18.24 -3.88
CA ASN A 209 8.22 18.92 -2.85
C ASN A 209 7.56 17.90 -1.91
N TYR A 210 6.88 16.89 -2.47
CA TYR A 210 6.32 15.80 -1.68
C TYR A 210 7.40 15.11 -0.83
N THR A 211 8.54 14.76 -1.45
CA THR A 211 9.62 14.06 -0.75
C THR A 211 10.16 14.90 0.42
N SER A 212 10.33 16.20 0.23
CA SER A 212 10.79 17.11 1.29
C SER A 212 9.81 17.12 2.47
N GLN A 213 8.51 17.23 2.20
CA GLN A 213 7.49 17.18 3.25
C GLN A 213 7.48 15.82 3.95
N GLN A 214 7.54 14.71 3.19
CA GLN A 214 7.56 13.36 3.73
C GLN A 214 8.76 13.15 4.69
N VAL A 215 9.95 13.59 4.28
CA VAL A 215 11.16 13.46 5.12
C VAL A 215 11.05 14.36 6.35
N SER A 216 10.46 15.55 6.22
CA SER A 216 10.24 16.46 7.36
C SER A 216 9.35 15.79 8.42
N PHE A 217 8.23 15.19 8.00
CA PHE A 217 7.35 14.42 8.89
C PHE A 217 8.07 13.25 9.57
N TRP A 218 8.94 12.53 8.86
CA TRP A 218 9.74 11.45 9.45
C TRP A 218 10.70 11.97 10.52
N MET A 219 11.38 13.09 10.26
CA MET A 219 12.32 13.67 11.21
C MET A 219 11.61 14.23 12.45
N GLU A 220 10.46 14.88 12.28
CA GLU A 220 9.63 15.35 13.41
C GLU A 220 9.17 14.19 14.30
N GLY A 221 8.72 13.09 13.70
CA GLY A 221 8.35 11.88 14.43
C GLY A 221 9.51 11.31 15.25
N LEU A 222 10.69 11.19 14.62
CA LEU A 222 11.90 10.72 15.29
C LEU A 222 12.35 11.64 16.44
N ILE A 223 12.30 12.96 16.23
CA ILE A 223 12.64 13.95 17.26
C ILE A 223 11.70 13.81 18.47
N LYS A 224 10.41 13.64 18.21
CA LYS A 224 9.40 13.47 19.26
C LYS A 224 9.64 12.17 20.05
N GLU A 225 9.82 11.04 19.37
CA GLU A 225 10.09 9.74 20.01
C GLU A 225 11.35 9.78 20.90
N LEU A 226 12.41 10.43 20.43
CA LEU A 226 13.68 10.55 21.16
C LEU A 226 13.61 11.53 22.34
N ASN A 227 12.86 12.62 22.23
CA ASN A 227 12.63 13.56 23.34
C ASN A 227 11.79 12.92 24.45
N ASP A 228 10.82 12.08 24.11
CA ASP A 228 9.99 11.38 25.08
C ASP A 228 10.79 10.28 25.82
N THR A 229 11.84 9.73 25.21
CA THR A 229 12.68 8.67 25.78
C THR A 229 13.98 9.15 26.44
N MET A 230 14.55 10.30 26.04
CA MET A 230 15.81 10.81 26.58
C MET A 230 15.69 12.26 27.06
N ARG A 231 16.22 12.56 28.26
CA ARG A 231 16.13 13.89 28.89
C ARG A 231 16.97 15.00 28.21
N ASN A 232 17.80 14.67 27.22
CA ASN A 232 18.59 15.63 26.45
C ASN A 232 19.25 14.99 25.20
N PRO A 233 18.49 14.68 24.14
CA PRO A 233 19.08 14.10 22.94
C PRO A 233 19.67 15.24 22.08
N MET A 234 20.97 15.17 21.79
CA MET A 234 21.59 16.03 20.77
C MET A 234 21.20 15.44 19.40
N ILE A 235 20.00 15.78 18.93
CA ILE A 235 19.44 15.22 17.70
C ILE A 235 19.93 16.02 16.51
N THR A 236 20.85 15.44 15.75
CA THR A 236 21.27 15.99 14.47
C THR A 236 20.58 15.25 13.35
N ILE A 237 19.78 15.95 12.56
CA ILE A 237 19.16 15.40 11.35
C ILE A 237 20.28 14.91 10.42
N PRO A 238 20.20 13.66 9.90
CA PRO A 238 21.23 13.14 9.01
C PRO A 238 21.42 14.07 7.80
N PRO A 239 22.66 14.38 7.37
CA PRO A 239 22.91 15.35 6.30
C PRO A 239 22.18 15.06 4.98
N LEU A 240 21.98 13.77 4.67
CA LEU A 240 21.24 13.34 3.48
C LEU A 240 19.74 13.62 3.60
N CYS A 241 19.17 13.55 4.80
CA CYS A 241 17.78 13.94 5.05
C CYS A 241 17.64 15.46 4.96
N SER A 242 18.57 16.22 5.54
CA SER A 242 18.61 17.68 5.41
C SER A 242 18.66 18.10 3.93
N ARG A 243 19.50 17.46 3.12
CA ARG A 243 19.56 17.74 1.67
C ARG A 243 18.24 17.48 0.94
N LEU A 244 17.46 16.49 1.37
CA LEU A 244 16.12 16.23 0.83
C LEU A 244 15.11 17.30 1.24
N ILE A 245 15.21 17.79 2.48
CA ILE A 245 14.33 18.83 3.03
C ILE A 245 14.59 20.18 2.34
N CYS A 246 15.81 20.70 2.38
CA CYS A 246 16.10 22.05 1.89
C CYS A 246 16.47 22.12 0.40
N HIS A 247 16.50 21.00 -0.30
CA HIS A 247 16.94 20.88 -1.69
C HIS A 247 18.38 21.37 -1.98
N ASN A 248 19.14 21.75 -0.94
CA ASN A 248 20.50 22.28 -0.95
C ASN A 248 21.35 21.65 0.16
N SER A 249 22.67 21.77 0.05
CA SER A 249 23.66 21.21 1.01
C SER A 249 23.69 21.91 2.37
N GLN A 250 23.00 23.05 2.53
CA GLN A 250 22.93 23.81 3.78
C GLN A 250 21.46 23.97 4.19
N CYS A 251 20.95 23.04 4.99
CA CYS A 251 19.85 23.35 5.89
C CYS A 251 20.45 23.90 7.19
N LEU A 252 20.03 25.08 7.62
CA LEU A 252 20.02 25.41 9.03
C LEU A 252 18.65 24.98 9.55
N LEU A 253 18.60 23.81 10.18
CA LEU A 253 17.47 23.34 10.99
C LEU A 253 17.83 23.53 12.46
#